data_AF-A0A838PXC4-F1
#
_entry.id   AF-A0A838PXC4-F1
#
_cell.length_a   1.000
_cell.length_b   1.000
_cell.length_c   1.000
_cell.angle_alpha   90.00
_cell.angle_beta   90.00
_cell.angle_gamma   90.00
#
_symmetry.space_group_name_H-M   'P 1'
#
loop_
_entity.id
_entity.type
_entity.pdbx_description
1 polymer ?
#
loop_
_entity_poly.entity_id
_entity_poly.type
_entity_poly.pdbx_seq_one_letter_code
_entity_poly.pdbx_strand_id
1 'polypeptide(L)' 'MSLQKKGNAIPQHNSQPATDWLDLVREKVSSLRFGVVQIVVHDSKVTQIERTEKTRLSHEQKDSRET' A
#
# COMPACT_ATOMS: atom_id res chain seq x y z
N MET A 1 -38.43 17.40 28.31
CA MET A 1 -38.04 18.08 27.06
C MET A 1 -36.68 17.53 26.69
N SER A 2 -36.67 16.53 25.81
CA SER A 2 -35.50 15.68 25.54
C SER A 2 -34.78 16.18 24.29
N LEU A 3 -33.49 16.51 24.39
CA LEU A 3 -32.61 16.61 23.22
C LEU A 3 -31.37 15.74 23.49
N GLN A 4 -31.44 14.49 23.03
CA GLN A 4 -30.31 13.57 23.01
C GLN A 4 -29.40 13.95 21.83
N LYS A 5 -28.18 14.42 22.10
CA LYS A 5 -27.12 14.51 21.10
C LYS A 5 -26.80 13.11 20.59
N LYS A 6 -27.15 12.81 19.34
CA LYS A 6 -26.78 11.56 18.67
C LYS A 6 -25.43 11.79 18.00
N GLY A 7 -24.36 11.47 18.72
CA GLY A 7 -23.01 11.40 18.16
C GLY A 7 -23.00 10.33 17.05
N ASN A 8 -22.50 10.73 15.87
CA ASN A 8 -22.37 9.85 14.72
C ASN A 8 -21.26 8.83 15.02
N ALA A 9 -21.63 7.65 15.50
CA ALA A 9 -20.68 6.57 15.72
C ALA A 9 -20.10 6.12 14.38
N ILE A 10 -18.80 6.36 14.20
CA ILE A 10 -18.00 5.79 13.12
C ILE A 10 -18.13 4.26 13.27
N PRO A 11 -18.61 3.52 12.26
CA PRO A 11 -18.76 2.07 12.39
C PRO A 11 -17.39 1.46 12.64
N GLN A 12 -17.23 0.84 13.82
CA GLN A 12 -16.03 0.10 14.16
C GLN A 12 -15.98 -1.16 13.29
N HIS A 13 -14.99 -1.22 12.40
CA HIS A 13 -14.77 -2.37 11.52
C HIS A 13 -14.43 -3.59 12.39
N ASN A 14 -15.32 -4.58 12.29
CA ASN A 14 -15.33 -5.89 12.92
C ASN A 14 -13.96 -6.44 13.35
N SER A 15 -13.84 -6.68 14.66
CA SER A 15 -12.71 -7.33 15.33
C SER A 15 -12.57 -8.79 14.93
N GLN A 16 -11.71 -9.07 13.95
CA GLN A 16 -11.19 -10.42 13.70
C GLN A 16 -9.68 -10.32 13.47
N PRO A 17 -8.87 -11.27 13.95
CA PRO A 17 -7.43 -11.28 13.72
C PRO A 17 -7.15 -11.78 12.29
N ALA A 18 -7.75 -11.13 11.30
CA ALA A 18 -7.15 -11.10 9.99
C ALA A 18 -6.00 -10.11 10.13
N THR A 19 -4.76 -10.55 9.98
CA THR A 19 -3.63 -9.63 9.87
C THR A 19 -4.05 -8.53 8.90
N ASP A 20 -4.07 -7.29 9.36
CA ASP A 20 -4.59 -6.19 8.56
C ASP A 20 -3.74 -6.13 7.29
N TRP A 21 -4.36 -6.40 6.15
CA TRP A 21 -3.66 -6.44 4.87
C TRP A 21 -2.97 -5.09 4.59
N LEU A 22 -3.49 -4.00 5.19
CA LEU A 22 -2.85 -2.69 5.18
C LEU A 22 -1.48 -2.69 5.88
N ASP A 23 -1.32 -3.40 6.99
CA ASP A 23 -0.04 -3.51 7.69
C ASP A 23 0.97 -4.30 6.84
N LEU A 24 0.53 -5.37 6.16
CA LEU A 24 1.38 -6.07 5.20
C LEU A 24 1.82 -5.15 4.06
N VAL A 25 0.90 -4.40 3.45
CA VAL A 25 1.23 -3.47 2.37
C VAL A 25 2.22 -2.42 2.88
N ARG A 26 2.02 -1.89 4.10
CA ARG A 26 2.92 -0.93 4.73
C ARG A 26 4.33 -1.48 4.88
N GLU A 27 4.48 -2.71 5.37
CA GLU A 27 5.76 -3.40 5.48
C GLU A 27 6.45 -3.55 4.12
N LYS A 28 5.69 -4.03 3.11
CA LYS A 28 6.24 -4.28 1.76
C LYS A 28 6.68 -3.00 1.06
N VAL A 29 5.95 -1.90 1.23
CA VAL A 29 6.29 -0.60 0.65
C VAL A 29 7.45 0.07 1.40
N SER A 30 7.52 -0.06 2.73
CA SER A 30 8.52 0.64 3.55
C SER A 30 9.97 0.34 3.15
N SER A 31 10.23 -0.84 2.57
CA SER A 31 11.57 -1.25 2.14
C SER A 31 11.74 -1.28 0.62
N LEU A 32 10.74 -0.83 -0.16
CA LEU A 32 10.78 -0.84 -1.62
C LEU A 32 11.39 0.46 -2.16
N ARG A 33 12.62 0.38 -2.68
CA ARG A 33 13.33 1.56 -3.24
C ARG A 33 12.80 1.97 -4.61
N PHE A 34 12.58 1.00 -5.49
CA PHE A 34 11.98 1.20 -6.79
C PHE A 34 11.25 -0.09 -7.19
N GLY A 35 10.01 0.02 -7.67
CA GLY A 35 9.21 -1.15 -7.97
C GLY A 35 7.71 -0.89 -7.87
N VAL A 36 6.95 -1.98 -7.71
CA VAL A 36 5.50 -1.99 -7.55
C VAL A 36 5.12 -2.92 -6.40
N VAL A 37 4.08 -2.54 -5.65
CA VAL A 37 3.30 -3.46 -4.83
C VAL A 37 1.93 -3.61 -5.50
N GLN A 38 1.56 -4.84 -5.83
CA GLN A 38 0.28 -5.16 -6.45
C GLN A 38 -0.61 -5.86 -5.44
N ILE A 39 -1.87 -5.43 -5.36
CA ILE A 39 -2.89 -6.01 -4.50
C ILE A 39 -3.92 -6.65 -5.40
N VAL A 40 -4.26 -7.90 -5.15
CA VAL A 40 -5.31 -8.62 -5.88
C VAL A 40 -6.51 -8.77 -4.97
N VAL A 41 -7.67 -8.37 -5.48
CA VAL A 41 -8.95 -8.42 -4.79
C VAL A 41 -9.89 -9.34 -5.55
N HIS A 42 -10.44 -10.34 -4.87
CA HIS A 42 -11.50 -11.20 -5.36
C HIS A 42 -12.61 -11.27 -4.31
N ASP A 43 -13.87 -11.28 -4.74
CA ASP A 43 -15.02 -11.33 -3.82
C ASP A 43 -14.99 -10.24 -2.72
N SER A 44 -14.60 -9.01 -3.11
CA SER A 44 -14.43 -7.87 -2.19
C SER A 44 -13.41 -8.09 -1.05
N LYS A 45 -12.56 -9.11 -1.17
CA LYS A 45 -11.51 -9.44 -0.18
C LYS A 45 -10.16 -9.40 -0.85
N VAL A 46 -9.17 -8.86 -0.14
CA VAL A 46 -7.77 -8.96 -0.57
C VAL A 46 -7.36 -10.42 -0.47
N THR A 47 -6.94 -10.99 -1.59
CA THR A 47 -6.51 -12.39 -1.68
C THR A 47 -5.00 -12.52 -1.86
N GLN A 48 -4.35 -11.49 -2.38
CA GLN A 48 -2.91 -11.53 -2.65
C GLN A 48 -2.30 -10.12 -2.56
N ILE A 49 -1.06 -10.08 -2.07
CA ILE A 49 -0.19 -8.90 -2.09
C ILE A 49 1.15 -9.34 -2.64
N GLU A 50 1.54 -8.80 -3.79
CA GLU A 50 2.82 -9.08 -4.44
C GLU A 50 3.72 -7.84 -4.42
N ARG A 51 5.02 -8.05 -4.24
CA ARG A 51 6.04 -7.01 -4.38
C ARG A 51 6.95 -7.36 -5.54
N THR A 52 7.16 -6.40 -6.42
CA THR A 52 8.12 -6.49 -7.52
C THR A 52 9.13 -5.37 -7.41
N GLU A 53 10.38 -5.71 -7.15
CA GLU A 53 11.49 -4.75 -7.19
C GLU A 53 11.93 -4.50 -8.63
N LYS A 54 12.28 -3.25 -8.92
CA LYS A 54 12.80 -2.84 -10.22
C LYS A 54 14.15 -2.17 -10.00
N THR A 55 15.08 -2.40 -10.92
CA THR A 55 16.38 -1.72 -10.94
C THR A 55 16.38 -0.76 -12.12
N ARG A 56 16.69 0.52 -11.88
CA ARG A 56 16.95 1.47 -12.96
C ARG A 56 18.39 1.28 -13.40
N LEU A 57 18.59 0.90 -14.66
CA LEU A 57 19.88 1.00 -15.30
C LEU A 57 20.06 2.46 -15.67
N SER A 58 20.87 3.20 -14.90
CA SER A 58 21.25 4.56 -15.27
C SER A 58 21.87 4.49 -16.67
N HIS A 59 21.27 5.18 -17.63
CA HIS A 59 21.92 5.39 -18.92
C HIS A 59 23.04 6.39 -18.62
N GLU A 60 24.26 5.89 -18.42
CA GLU A 60 25.45 6.72 -18.41
C GLU A 60 25.57 7.27 -19.84
N GLN A 61 24.84 8.35 -20.13
CA GLN A 61 25.26 9.27 -21.17
C GLN A 61 26.58 9.84 -20.65
N LYS A 62 27.67 9.13 -20.95
CA LYS A 62 28.96 9.77 -21.14
C LYS A 62 28.70 10.91 -22.10
N ASP A 63 28.54 12.10 -21.55
CA ASP A 63 28.77 13.34 -22.28
C ASP A 63 30.26 13.36 -22.60
N SER A 64 30.65 12.54 -23.57
CA SER A 64 31.91 12.65 -24.29
C SER A 64 31.73 13.79 -25.27
N ARG A 65 31.57 15.02 -24.77
CA ARG A 65 31.83 16.21 -25.56
C ARG A 65 33.22 16.68 -25.20
N GLU A 66 34.15 15.98 -25.83
CA GLU A 66 35.45 16.51 -26.18
C GLU A 66 35.22 17.61 -27.24
N THR A 67 35.42 18.87 -26.88
CA THR A 67 35.99 19.93 -27.73
C THR A 67 36.22 21.20 -26.92
#